data_AF-A0A7C2TZW9-F1
#
_entry.id   AF-A0A7C2TZW9-F1
#
_cell.length_a   1.000
_cell.length_b   1.000
_cell.length_c   1.000
_cell.angle_alpha   90.00
_cell.angle_beta   90.00
_cell.angle_gamma   90.00
#
_symmetry.space_group_name_H-M   'P 1'
#
loop_
_entity.id
_entity.type
_entity.pdbx_description
1 polymer ?
#
loop_
_entity_poly.entity_id
_entity_poly.type
_entity_poly.pdbx_seq_one_letter_code
_entity_poly.pdbx_strand_id
1 'polypeptide(L)'
;DECNFRALPQSRTYEEEISAEPWFSVRENDIFPEEFERCLGLPGKLREVFLAHHADLFDPHFWRQQQARLRAGEVSHIFPYDRSIRLFEKS
;
A
#
# COMPACT_ATOMS: atom_id res chain seq x y z
N ASP A 1 -1.10 -3.88 -18.41
CA ASP A 1 -0.59 -2.60 -17.88
C ASP A 1 0.09 -2.81 -16.54
N GLU A 2 1.22 -2.13 -16.30
CA GLU A 2 2.01 -2.23 -15.06
C GLU A 2 1.58 -1.10 -14.11
N CYS A 3 1.14 -1.44 -12.89
CA CYS A 3 0.78 -0.45 -11.88
C CYS A 3 1.98 0.46 -11.55
N ASN A 4 1.77 1.78 -11.48
CA ASN A 4 2.81 2.74 -11.09
C ASN A 4 2.54 3.30 -9.70
N PHE A 5 3.10 2.66 -8.67
CA PHE A 5 2.95 3.11 -7.28
C PHE A 5 3.78 4.35 -7.01
N ARG A 6 3.11 5.44 -6.61
CA ARG A 6 3.70 6.76 -6.38
C ARG A 6 3.36 7.25 -4.98
N ALA A 7 4.28 8.02 -4.41
CA ALA A 7 3.96 8.78 -3.21
C ALA A 7 3.15 10.02 -3.59
N LEU A 8 2.20 10.40 -2.74
CA LEU A 8 1.51 11.67 -2.89
C LEU A 8 2.50 12.83 -2.77
N PRO A 9 2.53 13.76 -3.74
CA PRO A 9 3.34 14.95 -3.62
C PRO A 9 2.88 15.82 -2.43
N GLN A 10 3.83 16.28 -1.60
CA GLN A 10 3.55 17.26 -0.55
C GLN A 10 3.30 18.64 -1.19
N SER A 11 2.21 19.31 -0.78
CA SER A 11 1.93 20.69 -1.17
C SER A 11 3.03 21.63 -0.69
N ARG A 12 3.39 22.60 -1.52
CA ARG A 12 4.44 23.60 -1.25
C ARG A 12 3.86 24.95 -0.87
N THR A 13 2.62 25.20 -1.27
CA THR A 13 1.90 26.46 -1.06
C THR A 13 0.51 26.19 -0.50
N TYR A 14 -0.10 27.21 0.08
CA TYR A 14 -1.46 27.12 0.62
C TYR A 14 -2.48 26.88 -0.51
N GLU A 15 -2.27 27.53 -1.66
CA GLU A 15 -3.11 27.41 -2.85
C GLU A 15 -3.15 25.98 -3.38
N GLU A 16 -1.99 25.28 -3.37
CA GLU A 16 -1.90 23.87 -3.74
C GLU A 16 -2.64 22.94 -2.76
N GLU A 17 -2.66 23.26 -1.47
CA GLU A 17 -3.32 22.46 -0.43
C GLU A 17 -4.85 22.52 -0.54
N ILE A 18 -5.40 23.69 -0.88
CA ILE A 18 -6.85 23.90 -1.00
C ILE A 18 -7.40 23.69 -2.42
N SER A 19 -6.55 23.32 -3.39
CA SER A 19 -6.95 23.12 -4.78
C SER A 19 -7.97 21.98 -4.91
N ALA A 20 -9.04 22.22 -5.67
CA ALA A 20 -10.06 21.21 -5.96
C ALA A 20 -9.56 20.16 -6.97
N GLU A 21 -8.57 20.51 -7.80
CA GLU A 21 -7.93 19.60 -8.76
C GLU A 21 -6.47 19.33 -8.36
N PRO A 22 -5.91 18.15 -8.64
CA PRO A 22 -4.50 17.87 -8.42
C PRO A 22 -3.61 18.85 -9.18
N TRP A 23 -2.71 19.53 -8.48
CA TRP A 23 -1.68 20.40 -9.08
C TRP A 23 -0.52 19.62 -9.71
N PHE A 24 -0.53 18.29 -9.59
CA PHE A 24 0.46 17.38 -10.15
C PHE A 24 -0.16 16.45 -11.20
N SER A 25 0.65 16.00 -12.14
CA SER A 25 0.19 15.07 -13.17
C SER A 25 -0.13 13.69 -12.61
N VAL A 26 -1.32 13.18 -12.93
CA VAL A 26 -1.77 11.81 -12.65
C VAL A 26 -1.98 11.09 -13.98
N ARG A 27 -1.36 9.91 -14.13
CA ARG A 27 -1.55 9.02 -15.28
C ARG A 27 -2.55 7.92 -14.93
N GLU A 28 -3.11 7.28 -15.95
CA GLU A 28 -4.12 6.22 -15.80
C GLU A 28 -3.71 5.08 -14.84
N ASN A 29 -2.43 4.70 -14.84
CA ASN A 29 -1.91 3.61 -14.02
C ASN A 29 -1.23 4.08 -12.70
N ASP A 30 -1.32 5.36 -12.38
CA ASP A 30 -0.73 5.87 -11.13
C ASP A 30 -1.60 5.48 -9.93
N ILE A 31 -0.97 4.89 -8.93
CA ILE A 31 -1.62 4.46 -7.68
C ILE A 31 -0.94 5.16 -6.51
N PHE A 32 -1.75 5.76 -5.64
CA PHE A 32 -1.32 6.46 -4.42
C PHE A 32 -1.87 5.74 -3.19
N PRO A 33 -1.13 4.77 -2.61
CA PRO A 33 -1.62 3.97 -1.50
C PRO A 33 -2.01 4.76 -0.26
N GLU A 34 -1.47 5.96 -0.08
CA GLU A 34 -1.83 6.88 0.99
C GLU A 34 -3.32 7.25 0.98
N GLU A 35 -3.96 7.27 -0.20
CA GLU A 35 -5.40 7.56 -0.32
C GLU A 35 -6.29 6.39 0.15
N PHE A 36 -5.73 5.17 0.26
CA PHE A 36 -6.51 3.99 0.65
C PHE A 36 -7.09 4.14 2.05
N GLU A 37 -6.43 4.86 2.96
CA GLU A 37 -6.96 5.13 4.28
C GLU A 37 -8.34 5.81 4.21
N ARG A 38 -8.50 6.77 3.30
CA ARG A 38 -9.76 7.50 3.07
C ARG A 38 -10.78 6.62 2.37
N CYS A 39 -10.34 5.82 1.39
CA CYS A 39 -11.23 5.02 0.55
C CYS A 39 -11.77 3.75 1.22
N LEU A 40 -11.01 3.12 2.11
CA LEU A 40 -11.41 1.84 2.72
C LEU A 40 -12.61 1.94 3.67
N GLY A 41 -12.94 3.15 4.14
CA GLY A 41 -14.17 3.40 4.91
C GLY A 41 -14.25 2.60 6.23
N LEU A 42 -13.12 2.26 6.82
CA LEU A 42 -13.07 1.42 8.03
C LEU A 42 -13.58 2.21 9.25
N PRO A 43 -14.59 1.72 9.99
CA PRO A 43 -15.13 2.44 11.14
C PRO A 43 -14.29 2.22 12.40
N GLY A 44 -14.01 3.30 13.13
CA GLY A 44 -13.47 3.31 14.51
C GLY A 44 -12.48 2.17 14.82
N LYS A 45 -12.92 1.22 15.65
CA LYS A 45 -12.10 0.08 16.12
C LYS A 45 -11.54 -0.79 14.98
N LEU A 46 -12.25 -0.94 13.86
CA LEU A 46 -11.72 -1.69 12.71
C LEU A 46 -10.58 -0.94 12.03
N ARG A 47 -10.67 0.40 11.93
CA ARG A 47 -9.56 1.23 11.43
C ARG A 47 -8.35 1.12 12.34
N GLU A 48 -8.55 1.16 13.66
CA GLU A 48 -7.45 1.03 14.64
C GLU A 48 -6.74 -0.32 14.50
N VAL A 49 -7.50 -1.42 14.44
CA VAL A 49 -6.93 -2.76 14.26
C VAL A 49 -6.22 -2.87 12.91
N PHE A 50 -6.80 -2.32 11.84
CA PHE A 50 -6.17 -2.33 10.52
C PHE A 50 -4.85 -1.57 10.53
N LEU A 51 -4.81 -0.35 11.06
CA LEU A 51 -3.58 0.44 11.14
C LEU A 51 -2.51 -0.25 12.00
N ALA A 52 -2.91 -0.97 13.06
CA ALA A 52 -1.97 -1.71 13.91
C ALA A 52 -1.27 -2.87 13.18
N HIS A 53 -1.90 -3.46 12.15
CA HIS A 53 -1.40 -4.66 11.48
C HIS A 53 -1.02 -4.46 10.00
N HIS A 54 -1.59 -3.45 9.34
CA HIS A 54 -1.62 -3.30 7.89
C HIS A 54 -1.39 -1.85 7.43
N ALA A 55 -0.82 -0.99 8.28
CA ALA A 55 -0.46 0.38 7.87
C ALA A 55 0.59 0.41 6.73
N ASP A 56 1.39 -0.65 6.58
CA ASP A 56 2.31 -0.82 5.46
C ASP A 56 1.62 -0.81 4.09
N LEU A 57 0.33 -1.19 4.02
CA LEU A 57 -0.43 -1.16 2.77
C LEU A 57 -0.70 0.27 2.26
N PHE A 58 -0.55 1.29 3.11
CA PHE A 58 -0.66 2.70 2.71
C PHE A 58 0.68 3.31 2.27
N ASP A 59 1.78 2.55 2.35
CA ASP A 59 3.09 3.00 1.91
C ASP A 59 3.36 2.55 0.46
N PRO A 60 3.61 3.47 -0.49
CA PRO A 60 4.00 3.11 -1.85
C PRO A 60 5.30 2.28 -1.90
N HIS A 61 6.19 2.37 -0.92
CA HIS A 61 7.40 1.57 -0.84
C HIS A 61 7.10 0.08 -0.71
N PHE A 62 6.09 -0.30 0.09
CA PHE A 62 5.67 -1.70 0.24
C PHE A 62 5.35 -2.30 -1.13
N TRP A 63 4.52 -1.62 -1.91
CA TRP A 63 4.08 -2.10 -3.22
C TRP A 63 5.21 -2.17 -4.24
N ARG A 64 6.09 -1.16 -4.27
CA ARG A 64 7.29 -1.18 -5.13
C ARG A 64 8.22 -2.35 -4.77
N GLN A 65 8.34 -2.67 -3.48
CA GLN A 65 9.11 -3.83 -3.03
C GLN A 65 8.46 -5.13 -3.51
N GLN A 66 7.13 -5.27 -3.40
CA GLN A 66 6.45 -6.46 -3.94
C GLN A 66 6.64 -6.59 -5.45
N GLN A 67 6.51 -5.51 -6.21
CA GLN A 67 6.79 -5.51 -7.65
C GLN A 67 8.25 -5.92 -7.96
N ALA A 68 9.21 -5.47 -7.16
CA ALA A 68 10.61 -5.86 -7.30
C ALA A 68 10.80 -7.36 -7.07
N ARG A 69 10.21 -7.92 -6.02
CA ARG A 69 10.24 -9.37 -5.72
C ARG A 69 9.62 -10.21 -6.84
N LEU A 70 8.44 -9.79 -7.33
CA LEU A 70 7.78 -10.46 -8.44
C LEU A 70 8.65 -10.43 -9.73
N ARG A 71 9.27 -9.29 -10.04
CA ARG A 71 10.19 -9.17 -11.19
C ARG A 71 11.47 -9.96 -11.02
N ALA A 72 11.93 -10.16 -9.78
CA ALA A 72 13.06 -11.03 -9.45
C ALA A 72 12.70 -12.53 -9.54
N GLY A 73 11.43 -12.88 -9.80
CA GLY A 73 10.97 -14.27 -9.86
C GLY A 73 10.80 -14.91 -8.49
N GLU A 74 10.74 -14.12 -7.40
CA GLU A 74 10.47 -14.65 -6.07
C GLU A 74 9.04 -15.19 -6.00
N VAL A 75 8.91 -16.49 -5.72
CA VAL A 75 7.62 -17.13 -5.49
C VAL A 75 7.29 -17.03 -4.00
N SER A 76 6.36 -16.14 -3.65
CA SER A 76 5.91 -16.01 -2.28
C SER A 76 5.02 -17.21 -1.91
N HIS A 77 5.35 -17.90 -0.82
CA HIS A 77 4.57 -19.04 -0.37
C HIS A 77 3.25 -18.59 0.27
N ILE A 78 2.14 -19.05 -0.29
CA ILE A 78 0.81 -18.91 0.29
C ILE A 78 0.52 -20.18 1.09
N PHE A 79 0.42 -20.06 2.41
CA PHE A 79 0.09 -21.18 3.28
C PHE A 79 -1.43 -21.24 3.51
N PRO A 80 -2.12 -22.33 3.17
CA PRO A 80 -3.57 -22.46 3.35
C PRO A 80 -3.95 -22.82 4.80
N TYR A 81 -3.12 -22.43 5.77
CA TYR A 81 -3.29 -22.73 7.18
C TYR A 81 -2.66 -21.63 8.04
N ASP A 82 -3.12 -21.55 9.30
CA ASP A 82 -2.58 -20.59 10.25
C ASP A 82 -1.10 -20.90 10.58
N ARG A 83 -0.31 -19.84 10.79
CA ARG A 83 1.12 -19.98 11.10
C ARG A 83 1.37 -20.81 12.38
N SER A 84 0.44 -20.82 13.32
CA SER A 84 0.54 -21.57 14.59
C SER A 84 0.62 -23.09 14.42
N ILE A 85 0.08 -23.64 13.33
CA ILE A 85 0.10 -25.08 13.05
C ILE A 85 1.18 -25.47 12.04
N ARG A 86 2.05 -24.52 11.67
CA ARG A 86 3.17 -24.79 10.76
C ARG A 86 4.19 -25.69 11.44
N LEU A 87 4.43 -26.86 10.85
CA LEU A 87 5.54 -27.72 11.26
C LEU A 87 6.85 -27.05 10.83
N PHE A 88 7.74 -26.80 11.78
CA PHE A 88 9.12 -26.40 11.48
C PHE A 88 9.96 -27.66 11.36
N GLU A 89 10.54 -27.91 10.18
CA GLU A 89 11.61 -28.91 10.08
C GLU A 89 12.78 -28.47 10.96
N LYS A 90 13.31 -29.39 11.77
CA LYS A 90 14.57 -29.16 12.48
C LYS A 90 15.69 -29.16 11.44
N SER A 91 16.32 -28.01 11.22
CA SER A 91 17.65 -27.94 10.58
C SER A 91 18.71 -28.63 11.44
#